data_AF-A0A6I0EV99-F1
#
_entry.id   AF-A0A6I0EV99-F1
#
_cell.length_a   1.000
_cell.length_b   1.000
_cell.length_c   1.000
_cell.angle_alpha   90.00
_cell.angle_beta   90.00
_cell.angle_gamma   90.00
#
_symmetry.space_group_name_H-M   'P 1'
#
loop_
_entity.id
_entity.type
_entity.pdbx_description
1 polymer ?
#
loop_
_entity_poly.entity_id
_entity_poly.type
_entity_poly.pdbx_seq_one_letter_code
_entity_poly.pdbx_strand_id
1 'polypeptide(L)'
;MTWRNLERTLGACAADRRRAGGSGGRTMIKAIGEYVGGRVLTAVLFVTGAAAVIWFYKHPEHWDAMWSVIGRGAAWIGVVVALPWACFFAPRWIMRKDSNAAGVALLAAYLAVDVAAALLLAGGSDHGTFTWIVFILGFLAAGAYNLVVCDYQVSRLEERAGW
;
A
#
# COMPACT_ATOMS: atom_id res chain seq x y z
N MET A 1 -32.77 -17.73 41.44
CA MET A 1 -32.30 -17.58 40.04
C MET A 1 -33.50 -17.78 39.13
N THR A 2 -33.94 -16.76 38.40
CA THR A 2 -35.24 -16.76 37.69
C THR A 2 -35.08 -17.16 36.22
N TRP A 3 -36.07 -17.87 35.67
CA TRP A 3 -36.12 -18.35 34.29
C TRP A 3 -35.78 -17.26 33.25
N ARG A 4 -36.20 -16.01 33.50
CA ARG A 4 -35.88 -14.85 32.64
C ARG A 4 -34.38 -14.51 32.54
N ASN A 5 -33.57 -14.84 33.54
CA ASN A 5 -32.12 -14.64 33.45
C ASN A 5 -31.46 -15.69 32.55
N LEU A 6 -32.01 -16.90 32.50
CA LEU A 6 -31.49 -17.98 31.65
C LEU A 6 -31.69 -17.68 30.16
N GLU A 7 -32.87 -17.17 29.80
CA GLU A 7 -33.20 -16.75 28.43
C GLU A 7 -32.31 -15.60 27.94
N ARG A 8 -31.99 -14.64 28.81
CA ARG A 8 -31.05 -13.55 28.48
C ARG A 8 -29.63 -14.06 28.24
N THR A 9 -29.14 -14.98 29.07
CA THR A 9 -27.81 -15.57 28.89
C THR A 9 -27.73 -16.46 27.64
N LEU A 10 -28.77 -17.24 27.34
CA LEU A 10 -28.80 -18.09 26.15
C LEU A 10 -28.95 -17.27 24.86
N GLY A 11 -29.78 -16.22 24.90
CA GLY A 11 -29.91 -15.28 23.78
C GLY A 11 -28.62 -14.52 23.47
N ALA A 12 -27.91 -14.04 24.50
CA ALA A 12 -26.61 -13.40 24.34
C ALA A 12 -25.56 -14.35 23.75
N CYS A 13 -25.53 -15.59 24.22
CA CYS A 13 -24.58 -16.61 23.75
C CYS A 13 -24.86 -17.05 22.29
N ALA A 14 -26.13 -17.11 21.89
CA ALA A 14 -26.53 -17.41 20.51
C ALA A 14 -26.26 -16.26 19.53
N ALA A 15 -26.38 -15.00 19.97
CA ALA A 15 -26.05 -13.82 19.17
C ALA A 15 -24.53 -13.70 18.94
N ASP A 16 -23.73 -14.03 19.95
CA ASP A 16 -22.27 -13.97 19.88
C ASP A 16 -21.70 -15.05 18.92
N ARG A 17 -22.28 -16.25 18.96
CA ARG A 17 -21.88 -17.36 18.08
C ARG A 17 -22.17 -17.09 16.58
N ARG A 18 -23.16 -16.24 16.26
CA ARG A 18 -23.42 -15.80 14.87
C ARG A 18 -22.44 -14.73 14.38
N ARG A 19 -21.86 -13.91 15.27
CA ARG A 19 -20.83 -12.93 14.92
C ARG A 19 -19.46 -13.59 14.67
N ALA A 20 -19.14 -14.66 15.39
CA ALA A 20 -17.88 -15.39 15.23
C ALA A 20 -17.74 -16.15 13.90
N GLY A 21 -18.85 -16.66 13.33
CA GLY A 21 -18.82 -17.51 12.13
C GLY A 21 -18.50 -16.78 10.81
N GLY A 22 -18.71 -15.47 10.73
CA GLY A 22 -18.50 -14.67 9.50
C GLY A 22 -17.17 -13.90 9.44
N SER A 23 -16.34 -13.99 10.49
CA SER A 23 -15.11 -13.19 10.62
C SER A 23 -13.86 -13.94 10.13
N GLY A 24 -13.82 -15.26 10.24
CA GLY A 24 -12.58 -16.05 10.01
C GLY A 24 -12.03 -16.01 8.58
N GLY A 25 -12.90 -15.94 7.56
CA GLY A 25 -12.47 -15.92 6.15
C GLY A 25 -11.84 -14.59 5.72
N ARG A 26 -12.37 -13.46 6.22
CA ARG A 26 -11.84 -12.12 5.89
C ARG A 26 -10.51 -11.84 6.58
N THR A 27 -10.32 -12.34 7.80
CA THR A 27 -9.04 -12.22 8.53
C THR A 27 -7.94 -13.06 7.89
N MET A 28 -8.25 -14.25 7.36
CA MET A 28 -7.24 -15.07 6.67
C MET A 28 -6.76 -14.44 5.36
N ILE A 29 -7.65 -13.96 4.49
CA ILE A 29 -7.25 -13.35 3.21
C ILE A 29 -6.42 -12.08 3.45
N LYS A 30 -6.81 -11.26 4.44
CA LYS A 30 -6.04 -10.07 4.83
C LYS A 30 -4.65 -10.43 5.35
N ALA A 31 -4.55 -11.41 6.25
CA ALA A 31 -3.27 -11.89 6.78
C ALA A 31 -2.37 -12.47 5.68
N ILE A 32 -2.94 -13.21 4.72
CA ILE A 32 -2.20 -13.74 3.57
C ILE A 32 -1.72 -12.58 2.69
N GLY A 33 -2.57 -11.61 2.38
CA GLY A 33 -2.22 -10.44 1.58
C GLY A 33 -1.09 -9.63 2.19
N GLU A 34 -1.16 -9.34 3.50
CA GLU A 34 -0.12 -8.61 4.23
C GLU A 34 1.20 -9.39 4.27
N TYR A 35 1.13 -10.69 4.57
CA TYR A 35 2.32 -11.52 4.72
C TYR A 35 3.02 -11.82 3.39
N VAL A 36 2.24 -12.15 2.36
CA VAL A 36 2.76 -12.46 1.02
C VAL A 36 3.20 -11.18 0.33
N GLY A 37 2.41 -10.10 0.40
CA GLY A 37 2.74 -8.82 -0.23
C GLY A 37 4.08 -8.26 0.27
N GLY A 38 4.28 -8.19 1.59
CA GLY A 38 5.53 -7.69 2.16
C GLY A 38 6.74 -8.55 1.79
N ARG A 39 6.64 -9.87 1.93
CA ARG A 39 7.75 -10.79 1.65
C ARG A 39 8.11 -10.84 0.18
N VAL A 40 7.12 -10.97 -0.69
CA VAL A 40 7.34 -10.99 -2.14
C VAL A 40 7.98 -9.68 -2.58
N LEU A 41 7.48 -8.54 -2.10
CA LEU A 41 8.06 -7.24 -2.41
C LEU A 41 9.53 -7.16 -1.96
N THR A 42 9.84 -7.54 -0.72
CA THR A 42 11.24 -7.52 -0.22
C THR A 42 12.16 -8.46 -1.02
N ALA A 43 11.68 -9.65 -1.40
CA ALA A 43 12.46 -10.59 -2.20
C ALA A 43 12.74 -10.03 -3.60
N VAL A 44 11.72 -9.45 -4.25
CA VAL A 44 11.87 -8.83 -5.57
C VAL A 44 12.82 -7.63 -5.49
N LEU A 45 12.67 -6.75 -4.50
CA LEU A 45 13.57 -5.61 -4.28
C LEU A 45 15.02 -6.06 -4.06
N PHE A 46 15.22 -7.13 -3.29
CA PHE A 46 16.55 -7.66 -3.01
C PHE A 46 17.22 -8.23 -4.27
N VAL A 47 16.49 -9.07 -5.02
CA VAL A 47 17.02 -9.70 -6.25
C VAL A 47 17.32 -8.65 -7.31
N THR A 48 16.41 -7.71 -7.53
CA THR A 48 16.60 -6.62 -8.50
C THR A 48 17.71 -5.66 -8.09
N GLY A 49 17.82 -5.32 -6.80
CA GLY A 49 18.92 -4.54 -6.27
C GLY A 49 20.28 -5.21 -6.45
N ALA A 50 20.38 -6.51 -6.15
CA ALA A 50 21.60 -7.29 -6.37
C ALA A 50 21.97 -7.35 -7.87
N ALA A 51 21.00 -7.59 -8.75
CA ALA A 51 21.22 -7.60 -10.19
C ALA A 51 21.71 -6.25 -10.72
N ALA A 52 21.15 -5.14 -10.23
CA ALA A 52 21.60 -3.80 -10.57
C ALA A 52 23.05 -3.56 -10.14
N VAL A 53 23.41 -3.90 -8.89
CA VAL A 53 24.79 -3.75 -8.37
C VAL A 53 25.78 -4.57 -9.21
N ILE A 54 25.45 -5.82 -9.53
CA ILE A 54 26.30 -6.69 -10.36
C ILE A 54 26.48 -6.10 -11.76
N TRP A 55 25.42 -5.55 -12.35
CA TRP A 55 25.48 -4.94 -13.68
C TRP A 55 26.37 -3.69 -13.70
N PHE A 56 26.25 -2.81 -12.70
CA PHE A 56 27.07 -1.60 -12.58
C PHE A 56 28.55 -1.90 -12.31
N TYR A 57 28.84 -2.98 -11.58
CA TYR A 57 30.24 -3.40 -11.36
C TYR A 57 30.94 -3.77 -12.68
N LYS A 58 30.18 -4.18 -13.71
CA LYS A 58 30.72 -4.52 -15.04
C LYS A 58 30.84 -3.34 -15.99
N HIS A 59 30.12 -2.24 -15.77
CA HIS A 59 30.06 -1.08 -16.67
C HIS A 59 30.29 0.25 -15.92
N PRO A 60 31.52 0.50 -15.44
CA PRO A 60 31.86 1.73 -14.70
C PRO A 60 31.78 3.01 -15.54
N GLU A 61 31.61 2.93 -16.85
CA GLU A 61 31.37 4.07 -17.72
C GLU A 61 30.00 4.75 -17.48
N HIS A 62 29.09 4.09 -16.75
CA HIS A 62 27.71 4.58 -16.54
C HIS A 62 27.46 5.24 -15.16
N TRP A 63 28.50 5.60 -14.41
CA TRP A 63 28.35 6.19 -13.06
C TRP A 63 27.58 7.52 -13.06
N ASP A 64 27.79 8.39 -14.04
CA ASP A 64 27.08 9.68 -14.11
C ASP A 64 25.59 9.49 -14.37
N ALA A 65 25.23 8.51 -15.20
CA ALA A 65 23.85 8.13 -15.44
C ALA A 65 23.21 7.55 -14.15
N MET A 66 23.96 6.79 -13.37
CA MET A 66 23.49 6.23 -12.10
C MET A 66 23.09 7.34 -11.12
N TRP A 67 23.92 8.36 -10.93
CA TRP A 67 23.59 9.47 -10.03
C TRP A 67 22.36 10.26 -10.46
N SER A 68 22.17 10.44 -11.77
CA SER A 68 20.95 11.04 -12.32
C SER A 68 19.71 10.20 -12.00
N VAL A 69 19.79 8.87 -12.19
CA VAL A 69 18.70 7.94 -11.85
C VAL A 69 18.42 7.94 -10.34
N ILE A 70 19.45 7.92 -9.50
CA ILE A 70 19.30 7.99 -8.03
C ILE A 70 18.65 9.31 -7.63
N GLY A 71 19.09 10.44 -8.19
CA GLY A 71 18.52 11.75 -7.87
C GLY A 71 17.04 11.85 -8.26
N ARG A 72 16.68 11.39 -9.46
CA ARG A 72 15.27 11.33 -9.91
C ARG A 72 14.45 10.36 -9.07
N GLY A 73 15.01 9.20 -8.73
CA GLY A 73 14.38 8.21 -7.87
C GLY A 73 14.14 8.74 -6.45
N ALA A 74 15.11 9.46 -5.87
CA ALA A 74 14.98 10.10 -4.57
C ALA A 74 13.93 11.22 -4.58
N ALA A 75 13.91 12.05 -5.63
CA ALA A 75 12.88 13.06 -5.81
C ALA A 75 11.49 12.43 -5.93
N TRP A 76 11.38 11.34 -6.71
CA TRP A 76 10.14 10.57 -6.86
C TRP A 76 9.68 9.97 -5.52
N ILE A 77 10.57 9.30 -4.77
CA ILE A 77 10.27 8.78 -3.43
C ILE A 77 9.81 9.91 -2.49
N GLY A 78 10.46 11.08 -2.55
CA GLY A 78 10.03 12.25 -1.78
C GLY A 78 8.59 12.66 -2.09
N VAL A 79 8.20 12.66 -3.37
CA VAL A 79 6.82 12.90 -3.79
C VAL A 79 5.89 11.81 -3.26
N VAL A 80 6.18 10.53 -3.52
CA VAL A 80 5.38 9.38 -3.06
C VAL A 80 5.15 9.40 -1.56
N VAL A 81 6.21 9.71 -0.78
CA VAL A 81 6.13 9.79 0.68
C VAL A 81 5.30 10.99 1.12
N ALA A 82 5.44 12.16 0.48
CA ALA A 82 4.70 13.36 0.84
C ALA A 82 3.21 13.31 0.46
N LEU A 83 2.88 12.56 -0.58
CA LEU A 83 1.55 12.52 -1.19
C LEU A 83 0.43 12.05 -0.22
N PRO A 84 0.54 10.91 0.49
CA PRO A 84 -0.46 10.52 1.48
C PRO A 84 -0.60 11.52 2.63
N TRP A 85 0.48 12.25 2.95
CA TRP A 85 0.42 13.30 3.98
C TRP A 85 -0.33 14.55 3.48
N ALA A 86 -0.09 14.96 2.24
CA ALA A 86 -0.86 16.04 1.61
C ALA A 86 -2.35 15.69 1.52
N CYS A 87 -2.66 14.40 1.34
CA CYS A 87 -4.01 13.91 1.23
C CYS A 87 -4.70 13.58 2.57
N PHE A 88 -4.16 13.97 3.73
CA PHE A 88 -4.80 13.73 5.05
C PHE A 88 -6.26 14.23 5.14
N PHE A 89 -6.65 15.18 4.30
CA PHE A 89 -8.01 15.73 4.24
C PHE A 89 -8.99 14.86 3.44
N ALA A 90 -8.49 14.04 2.49
CA ALA A 90 -9.32 13.25 1.58
C ALA A 90 -10.05 12.07 2.26
N PRO A 91 -9.42 11.29 3.18
CA PRO A 91 -10.12 10.21 3.89
C PRO A 91 -11.33 10.71 4.67
N ARG A 92 -11.25 11.90 5.28
CA ARG A 92 -12.38 12.53 6.00
C ARG A 92 -13.59 12.77 5.10
N TRP A 93 -13.37 13.11 3.83
CA TRP A 93 -14.45 13.28 2.85
C TRP A 93 -15.01 11.95 2.38
N ILE A 94 -14.12 10.96 2.17
CA ILE A 94 -14.47 9.66 1.60
C ILE A 94 -15.21 8.76 2.58
N MET A 95 -14.85 8.79 3.87
CA MET A 95 -15.53 7.99 4.90
C MET A 95 -17.02 8.29 5.02
N ARG A 96 -17.49 9.45 4.55
CA ARG A 96 -18.94 9.75 4.51
C ARG A 96 -19.71 8.88 3.53
N LYS A 97 -19.04 8.18 2.61
CA LYS A 97 -19.68 7.41 1.53
C LYS A 97 -19.78 5.90 1.78
N ASP A 98 -19.25 5.41 2.90
CA ASP A 98 -19.40 4.02 3.41
C ASP A 98 -19.42 2.91 2.33
N SER A 99 -18.61 3.08 1.28
CA SER A 99 -18.62 2.24 0.09
C SER A 99 -17.22 1.78 -0.23
N ASN A 100 -17.06 0.46 -0.40
CA ASN A 100 -15.82 -0.16 -0.83
C ASN A 100 -15.29 0.44 -2.15
N ALA A 101 -16.19 0.93 -3.02
CA ALA A 101 -15.82 1.59 -4.26
C ALA A 101 -15.03 2.89 -4.03
N ALA A 102 -15.29 3.60 -2.93
CA ALA A 102 -14.61 4.86 -2.63
C ALA A 102 -13.16 4.62 -2.19
N GLY A 103 -12.89 3.51 -1.49
CA GLY A 103 -11.52 3.07 -1.17
C GLY A 103 -10.73 2.70 -2.42
N VAL A 104 -11.34 1.92 -3.33
CA VAL A 104 -10.71 1.56 -4.61
C VAL A 104 -10.44 2.80 -5.47
N ALA A 105 -11.38 3.74 -5.54
CA ALA A 105 -11.22 4.98 -6.30
C ALA A 105 -10.09 5.85 -5.74
N LEU A 106 -9.94 5.94 -4.41
CA LEU A 106 -8.84 6.66 -3.79
C LEU A 106 -7.50 6.00 -4.12
N LEU A 107 -7.43 4.67 -4.04
CA LEU A 107 -6.23 3.93 -4.38
C LEU A 107 -5.84 4.13 -5.85
N ALA A 108 -6.82 4.08 -6.75
CA ALA A 108 -6.63 4.32 -8.17
C ALA A 108 -6.19 5.77 -8.46
N ALA A 109 -6.69 6.75 -7.72
CA ALA A 109 -6.26 8.14 -7.84
C ALA A 109 -4.80 8.32 -7.41
N TYR A 110 -4.41 7.73 -6.26
CA TYR A 110 -3.00 7.73 -5.83
C TYR A 110 -2.10 7.07 -6.87
N LEU A 111 -2.53 5.92 -7.39
CA LEU A 111 -1.82 5.20 -8.43
C LEU A 111 -1.64 6.06 -9.69
N ALA A 112 -2.68 6.76 -10.11
CA ALA A 112 -2.62 7.64 -11.28
C ALA A 112 -1.65 8.81 -11.08
N VAL A 113 -1.62 9.42 -9.90
CA VAL A 113 -0.65 10.48 -9.58
C VAL A 113 0.78 9.93 -9.54
N ASP A 114 0.99 8.73 -9.00
CA ASP A 114 2.29 8.07 -9.01
C ASP A 114 2.78 7.80 -10.45
N VAL A 115 1.92 7.26 -11.32
CA VAL A 115 2.25 7.06 -12.74
C VAL A 115 2.58 8.41 -13.39
N ALA A 116 1.78 9.44 -13.16
CA ALA A 116 1.99 10.75 -13.75
C ALA A 116 3.31 11.38 -13.29
N ALA A 117 3.62 11.36 -11.99
CA ALA A 117 4.86 11.87 -11.45
C ALA A 117 6.07 11.12 -12.00
N ALA A 118 5.95 9.80 -12.12
CA ALA A 118 7.01 8.96 -12.63
C ALA A 118 7.22 9.18 -14.15
N LEU A 119 6.15 9.34 -14.94
CA LEU A 119 6.24 9.71 -16.36
C LEU A 119 6.82 11.11 -16.58
N LEU A 120 6.47 12.08 -15.72
CA LEU A 120 7.05 13.42 -15.76
C LEU A 120 8.56 13.38 -15.47
N LEU A 121 9.00 12.59 -14.49
CA LEU A 121 10.42 12.42 -14.16
C LEU A 121 11.18 11.58 -15.20
N ALA A 122 10.48 10.71 -15.93
CA ALA A 122 11.00 9.99 -17.08
C ALA A 122 11.13 10.85 -18.35
N GLY A 123 10.65 12.11 -18.33
CA GLY A 123 10.58 13.00 -19.48
C GLY A 123 11.80 12.99 -20.42
N GLY A 124 11.67 12.24 -21.53
CA GLY A 124 12.32 12.54 -22.81
C GLY A 124 13.63 11.85 -23.17
N SER A 125 14.07 10.79 -22.49
CA SER A 125 15.30 10.05 -22.91
C SER A 125 14.94 8.73 -23.61
N ASP A 126 15.82 8.16 -24.43
CA ASP A 126 15.63 6.79 -24.93
C ASP A 126 15.81 5.80 -23.76
N HIS A 127 14.70 5.44 -23.10
CA HIS A 127 14.74 4.66 -21.87
C HIS A 127 15.03 3.19 -22.20
N GLY A 128 16.24 2.74 -21.90
CA GLY A 128 16.60 1.32 -21.95
C GLY A 128 15.75 0.47 -21.01
N THR A 129 15.68 -0.83 -21.28
CA THR A 129 14.89 -1.83 -20.53
C THR A 129 15.08 -1.76 -19.01
N PHE A 130 16.29 -1.36 -18.56
CA PHE A 130 16.60 -1.21 -17.14
C PHE A 130 15.74 -0.14 -16.44
N THR A 131 15.49 0.99 -17.09
CA THR A 131 14.69 2.07 -16.50
C THR A 131 13.25 1.62 -16.28
N TRP A 132 12.69 0.84 -17.20
CA TRP A 132 11.35 0.24 -17.05
C TRP A 132 11.27 -0.73 -15.88
N ILE A 133 12.30 -1.55 -15.65
CA ILE A 133 12.32 -2.48 -14.51
C ILE A 133 12.32 -1.69 -13.20
N VAL A 134 13.19 -0.68 -13.06
CA VAL A 134 13.24 0.18 -11.87
C VAL A 134 11.92 0.91 -11.66
N PHE A 135 11.28 1.35 -12.74
CA PHE A 135 9.98 2.02 -12.70
C PHE A 135 8.86 1.09 -12.19
N ILE A 136 8.76 -0.10 -12.76
CA ILE A 136 7.77 -1.11 -12.34
C ILE A 136 7.98 -1.48 -10.88
N LEU A 137 9.24 -1.66 -10.48
CA LEU A 137 9.61 -2.00 -9.11
C LEU A 137 9.26 -0.87 -8.13
N GLY A 138 9.59 0.37 -8.48
CA GLY A 138 9.21 1.55 -7.71
C GLY A 138 7.70 1.62 -7.56
N PHE A 139 6.97 1.52 -8.67
CA PHE A 139 5.52 1.56 -8.69
C PHE A 139 4.87 0.48 -7.81
N LEU A 140 5.39 -0.75 -7.84
CA LEU A 140 4.94 -1.83 -6.99
C LEU A 140 5.18 -1.52 -5.49
N ALA A 141 6.34 -0.95 -5.16
CA ALA A 141 6.66 -0.55 -3.80
C ALA A 141 5.78 0.61 -3.30
N ALA A 142 5.52 1.61 -4.15
CA ALA A 142 4.65 2.74 -3.82
C ALA A 142 3.19 2.30 -3.60
N GLY A 143 2.67 1.42 -4.46
CA GLY A 143 1.34 0.83 -4.29
C GLY A 143 1.19 0.06 -2.98
N ALA A 144 2.20 -0.75 -2.62
CA ALA A 144 2.23 -1.47 -1.36
C ALA A 144 2.29 -0.53 -0.14
N TYR A 145 3.10 0.53 -0.22
CA TYR A 145 3.18 1.56 0.83
C TYR A 145 1.84 2.29 1.00
N ASN A 146 1.21 2.72 -0.10
CA ASN A 146 -0.08 3.41 -0.05
C ASN A 146 -1.17 2.54 0.59
N LEU A 147 -1.17 1.23 0.35
CA LEU A 147 -2.09 0.29 1.02
C LEU A 147 -1.87 0.27 2.54
N VAL A 148 -0.61 0.14 2.99
CA VAL A 148 -0.27 0.11 4.42
C VAL A 148 -0.65 1.42 5.11
N VAL A 149 -0.40 2.56 4.48
CA VAL A 149 -0.76 3.87 5.03
C VAL A 149 -2.27 4.05 5.12
N CYS A 150 -3.03 3.62 4.11
CA CYS A 150 -4.49 3.67 4.16
C CYS A 150 -5.04 2.85 5.34
N ASP A 151 -4.55 1.62 5.52
CA ASP A 151 -4.96 0.76 6.64
C ASP A 151 -4.63 1.40 7.99
N TYR A 152 -3.43 1.97 8.13
CA TYR A 152 -3.04 2.69 9.34
C TYR A 152 -3.95 3.90 9.62
N GLN A 153 -4.31 4.68 8.60
CA GLN A 153 -5.21 5.82 8.75
C GLN A 153 -6.62 5.40 9.17
N VAL A 154 -7.14 4.30 8.61
CA VAL A 154 -8.45 3.75 8.98
C VAL A 154 -8.45 3.32 10.45
N SER A 155 -7.46 2.53 10.89
CA SER A 155 -7.37 2.09 12.29
C SER A 155 -7.29 3.26 13.28
N ARG A 156 -6.56 4.33 12.92
CA ARG A 156 -6.49 5.54 13.76
C ARG A 156 -7.80 6.31 13.84
N LEU A 157 -8.62 6.28 12.79
CA LEU A 157 -9.92 6.94 12.80
C LEU A 157 -10.93 6.16 13.64
N GLU A 158 -10.87 4.82 13.61
CA GLU A 158 -11.66 3.94 14.48
C GLU A 158 -11.34 4.18 15.96
N GLU A 159 -10.05 4.22 16.33
CA GLU A 159 -9.61 4.55 17.71
C GLU A 159 -10.19 5.88 18.22
N ARG A 160 -10.23 6.92 17.35
CA ARG A 160 -10.76 8.24 17.71
C ARG A 160 -12.27 8.30 17.76
N ALA A 161 -12.96 7.44 17.02
CA ALA A 161 -14.41 7.40 16.97
C ALA A 161 -15.00 6.71 18.22
N GLY A 162 -14.20 5.97 18.99
CA GLY A 162 -14.63 5.34 20.24
C GLY A 162 -15.66 4.23 20.04
N TRP A 163 -15.54 3.48 18.93
CA TRP A 163 -16.30 2.26 18.66
C TRP A 163 -15.49 1.03 19.05
#